data_AF-A0A7J6W4J3-F1
#
_entry.id   AF-A0A7J6W4J3-F1
#
_cell.length_a   1.000
_cell.length_b   1.000
_cell.length_c   1.000
_cell.angle_alpha   90.00
_cell.angle_beta   90.00
_cell.angle_gamma   90.00
#
_symmetry.space_group_name_H-M   'P 1'
#
loop_
_entity.id
_entity.type
_entity.pdbx_description
1 polymer ?
#
loop_
_entity_poly.entity_id
_entity_poly.type
_entity_poly.pdbx_seq_one_letter_code
_entity_poly.pdbx_strand_id
1 'polypeptide(L)'
;MVVTAKSQKTEEGWIFLRPFTKELWIAMIFMSIFTGFVIWMHESEKNPEFKLATILWFPVSTLFFAHREPIENNLARIVVGTWLFVVLIVISSYTAILTSMFTVARLEPSMVNVEFLKKTHASVGCNGNSFIVRYLVDVVGFKKENVKRINSIDDYPSAFQNKDIAAAFFVTLHAKVFLMKNCEGYTMTGPTYKLGGFGFVFPKGSPLAFDISEAILKATEGGEIQMLEDNMLSSNNCSNSLNKIGEVSVLGPKTFRVPFILSASVSVVTIFINIFSRYREYREHMRLLLEHIIIWGRTVIDNVKNSIRTACHFFWRIYGKGVKKPDDVDRHGTIELAIQNITPS
;
A
#
# COMPACT_ATOMS: atom_id res chain seq x y z
N MET A 1 -11.21 -24.34 18.45
CA MET A 1 -12.27 -24.18 17.41
C MET A 1 -11.60 -23.97 16.06
N VAL A 2 -12.31 -24.21 14.96
CA VAL A 2 -11.86 -23.91 13.59
C VAL A 2 -12.66 -22.73 13.05
N VAL A 3 -11.98 -21.80 12.40
CA VAL A 3 -12.58 -20.61 11.78
C VAL A 3 -12.01 -20.44 10.37
N THR A 4 -12.66 -19.59 9.57
CA THR A 4 -12.07 -19.15 8.31
C THR A 4 -10.81 -18.33 8.57
N ALA A 5 -9.76 -18.60 7.81
CA ALA A 5 -8.55 -17.79 7.79
C ALA A 5 -8.82 -16.54 6.93
N LYS A 6 -8.47 -15.37 7.44
CA LYS A 6 -8.43 -14.16 6.62
C LYS A 6 -7.30 -14.33 5.61
N SER A 7 -7.67 -14.35 4.33
CA SER A 7 -6.67 -14.26 3.27
C SER A 7 -6.01 -12.88 3.35
N GLN A 8 -4.70 -12.87 3.52
CA GLN A 8 -3.87 -11.66 3.61
C GLN A 8 -3.88 -10.81 2.30
N LYS A 9 -4.55 -11.30 1.25
CA LYS A 9 -4.71 -10.67 -0.07
C LYS A 9 -5.21 -9.23 -0.06
N THR A 10 -5.89 -8.79 1.00
CA THR A 10 -6.53 -7.47 1.04
C THR A 10 -5.61 -6.32 1.46
N GLU A 11 -4.39 -6.57 1.97
CA GLU A 11 -3.48 -5.51 2.45
C GLU A 11 -2.03 -5.60 1.93
N GLU A 12 -1.79 -6.33 0.85
CA GLU A 12 -0.43 -6.54 0.29
C GLU A 12 0.30 -5.24 -0.04
N GLY A 13 -0.40 -4.20 -0.51
CA GLY A 13 0.21 -2.94 -0.95
C GLY A 13 0.70 -2.02 0.18
N TRP A 14 0.13 -2.12 1.38
CA TRP A 14 0.46 -1.24 2.52
C TRP A 14 1.32 -1.94 3.58
N ILE A 15 1.86 -3.12 3.26
CA ILE A 15 2.62 -3.94 4.21
C ILE A 15 3.83 -3.20 4.81
N PHE A 16 4.42 -2.24 4.09
CA PHE A 16 5.55 -1.44 4.56
C PHE A 16 5.21 -0.47 5.69
N LEU A 17 3.96 -0.07 5.88
CA LEU A 17 3.57 0.82 6.99
C LEU A 17 3.16 0.05 8.25
N ARG A 18 2.88 -1.26 8.15
CA ARG A 18 2.44 -2.11 9.26
C ARG A 18 3.48 -2.35 10.38
N PRO A 19 4.82 -2.37 10.12
CA PRO A 19 5.79 -2.66 11.17
C PRO A 19 5.76 -1.69 12.35
N PHE A 20 5.35 -0.44 12.12
CA PHE A 20 5.29 0.60 13.14
C PHE A 20 3.89 1.16 13.31
N THR A 21 3.55 1.52 14.55
CA THR A 21 2.28 2.19 14.86
C THR A 21 2.28 3.61 14.32
N LYS A 22 1.09 4.17 14.10
CA LYS A 22 0.94 5.58 13.67
C LYS A 22 1.60 6.55 14.65
N GLU A 23 1.53 6.25 15.95
CA GLU A 23 2.17 7.02 17.01
C GLU A 23 3.69 7.06 16.84
N LEU A 24 4.31 5.90 16.56
CA LEU A 24 5.75 5.82 16.34
C LEU A 24 6.19 6.56 15.08
N TRP A 25 5.41 6.46 13.99
CA TRP A 25 5.66 7.23 12.76
C TRP A 25 5.62 8.75 13.01
N ILE A 26 4.64 9.24 13.76
CA ILE A 26 4.52 10.66 14.10
C ILE A 26 5.68 11.10 15.01
N ALA A 27 6.02 10.29 16.02
CA ALA A 27 7.14 10.56 16.91
C ALA A 27 8.47 10.63 16.14
N MET A 28 8.69 9.76 15.15
CA MET A 28 9.87 9.79 14.29
C MET A 28 9.97 11.08 13.49
N ILE A 29 8.88 11.52 12.87
CA ILE A 29 8.84 12.78 12.10
C ILE A 29 9.13 13.96 13.03
N PHE A 30 8.48 13.99 14.20
CA PHE A 30 8.67 15.04 15.19
C PHE A 30 10.12 15.11 15.70
N MET A 31 10.69 13.99 16.14
CA MET A 31 12.07 13.91 16.63
C MET A 31 13.09 14.26 15.54
N SER A 32 12.80 13.89 14.28
CA SER A 32 13.62 14.25 13.14
C SER A 32 13.66 15.75 12.90
N ILE A 33 12.49 16.42 12.91
CA ILE A 33 12.38 17.88 12.75
C ILE A 33 13.06 18.58 13.91
N PHE A 34 12.85 18.10 15.14
CA PHE A 34 13.50 18.65 16.34
C PHE A 34 15.02 18.56 16.23
N THR A 35 15.56 17.41 15.84
CA THR A 35 17.01 17.23 15.67
C THR A 35 17.56 18.12 14.56
N GLY A 36 16.86 18.20 13.42
CA GLY A 36 17.23 19.11 12.32
C GLY A 36 17.23 20.58 12.76
N PHE A 37 16.28 20.99 13.60
CA PHE A 37 16.23 22.33 14.18
C PHE A 37 17.40 22.59 15.14
N VAL A 38 17.74 21.63 16.01
CA VAL A 38 18.89 21.76 16.92
C VAL A 38 20.19 21.92 16.14
N ILE A 39 20.39 21.13 15.09
CA ILE A 39 21.59 21.22 14.24
C ILE A 39 21.62 22.56 13.51
N TRP A 40 20.48 22.98 12.96
CA TRP A 40 20.36 24.27 12.31
C TRP A 40 20.75 25.41 13.26
N MET A 41 20.27 25.41 14.51
CA MET A 41 20.65 26.43 15.49
C MET A 41 22.17 26.49 15.75
N HIS A 42 22.87 25.36 15.67
CA HIS A 42 24.32 25.30 15.91
C HIS A 42 25.18 25.65 14.69
N GLU A 43 24.65 25.45 13.48
CA GLU A 43 25.37 25.65 12.21
C GLU A 43 24.93 26.93 11.46
N SER A 44 23.75 27.49 11.76
CA SER A 44 23.19 28.67 11.09
C SER A 44 24.04 29.92 11.24
N GLU A 45 24.80 30.01 12.34
CA GLU A 45 25.72 31.13 12.57
C GLU A 45 26.99 31.04 11.72
N LYS A 46 27.40 29.82 11.33
CA LYS A 46 28.69 29.57 10.65
C LYS A 46 28.54 29.34 9.14
N ASN A 47 27.44 28.74 8.70
CA ASN A 47 27.18 28.44 7.30
C ASN A 47 25.88 29.10 6.80
N PRO A 48 25.95 30.24 6.10
CA PRO A 48 24.76 30.90 5.54
C PRO A 48 24.09 30.10 4.40
N GLU A 49 24.73 29.03 3.91
CA GLU A 49 24.15 28.09 2.94
C GLU A 49 23.19 27.08 3.58
N PHE A 50 23.20 26.94 4.92
CA PHE A 50 22.25 26.12 5.68
C PHE A 50 20.88 26.81 5.76
N LYS A 51 20.13 26.78 4.65
CA LYS A 51 18.78 27.35 4.53
C LYS A 51 17.73 26.44 5.20
N LEU A 52 16.52 26.99 5.40
CA LEU A 52 15.33 26.25 5.85
C LEU A 52 15.04 24.97 5.03
N ALA A 53 15.39 24.97 3.74
CA ALA A 53 15.28 23.79 2.87
C ALA A 53 16.16 22.63 3.32
N THR A 54 17.33 22.92 3.90
CA THR A 54 18.26 21.93 4.45
C THR A 54 17.70 21.29 5.72
N ILE A 55 16.93 22.02 6.55
CA ILE A 55 16.24 21.47 7.73
C ILE A 55 15.22 20.40 7.32
N LEU A 56 14.47 20.66 6.23
CA LEU A 56 13.46 19.73 5.73
C LEU A 56 14.09 18.49 5.08
N TRP A 57 15.24 18.66 4.43
CA TRP A 57 15.95 17.58 3.72
C TRP A 57 16.85 16.74 4.63
N PHE A 58 17.34 17.32 5.73
CA PHE A 58 18.29 16.68 6.65
C PHE A 58 17.75 15.35 7.23
N PRO A 59 16.51 15.24 7.75
CA PRO A 59 15.93 13.97 8.17
C PRO A 59 15.97 12.86 7.12
N VAL A 60 15.63 13.22 5.86
CA VAL A 60 15.59 12.29 4.74
C VAL A 60 17.01 11.82 4.40
N SER A 61 17.97 12.73 4.31
CA SER A 61 19.38 12.40 4.11
C SER A 61 19.95 11.52 5.23
N THR A 62 19.55 11.75 6.47
CA THR A 62 20.08 11.01 7.63
C THR A 62 19.56 9.57 7.69
N LEU A 63 18.29 9.35 7.32
CA LEU A 63 17.69 8.01 7.22
C LEU A 63 18.40 7.11 6.18
N PHE A 64 18.92 7.70 5.12
CA PHE A 64 19.64 6.97 4.05
C PHE A 64 21.18 7.04 4.18
N PHE A 65 21.72 7.55 5.29
CA PHE A 65 23.15 7.83 5.45
C PHE A 65 23.75 8.70 4.33
N ALA A 66 22.92 9.47 3.63
CA ALA A 66 23.28 10.33 2.51
C ALA A 66 23.66 11.75 3.00
N HIS A 67 24.55 11.83 3.98
CA HIS A 67 25.04 13.11 4.48
C HIS A 67 26.25 13.57 3.66
N ARG A 68 26.10 14.69 2.94
CA ARG A 68 27.13 15.22 2.04
C ARG A 68 27.91 16.40 2.62
N GLU A 69 27.47 16.98 3.73
CA GLU A 69 28.03 18.24 4.23
C GLU A 69 28.85 18.02 5.50
N PRO A 70 30.11 18.51 5.55
CA PRO A 70 30.93 18.42 6.74
C PRO A 70 30.41 19.39 7.81
N ILE A 71 30.01 18.86 8.96
CA ILE A 71 29.61 19.63 10.13
C ILE A 71 30.86 20.19 10.81
N GLU A 72 30.93 21.51 11.02
CA GLU A 72 32.10 22.16 11.62
C GLU A 72 32.04 22.21 13.15
N ASN A 73 30.84 22.28 13.73
CA ASN A 73 30.67 22.37 15.17
C ASN A 73 30.78 20.99 15.85
N ASN A 74 31.71 20.85 16.81
CA ASN A 74 31.89 19.61 17.59
C ASN A 74 30.63 19.23 18.37
N LEU A 75 29.85 20.19 18.88
CA LEU A 75 28.59 19.90 19.58
C LEU A 75 27.53 19.36 18.63
N ALA A 76 27.41 19.94 17.42
CA ALA A 76 26.50 19.45 16.39
C ALA A 76 26.88 18.03 15.95
N ARG A 77 28.17 17.71 15.84
CA ARG A 77 28.64 16.33 15.54
C ARG A 77 28.18 15.31 16.58
N ILE A 78 28.22 15.66 17.87
CA ILE A 78 27.72 14.77 18.93
C ILE A 78 26.21 14.55 18.76
N VAL A 79 25.43 15.62 18.54
CA VAL A 79 23.99 15.53 18.30
C VAL A 79 23.66 14.64 17.10
N VAL A 80 24.37 14.82 15.97
CA VAL A 80 24.20 13.98 14.78
C VAL A 80 24.60 12.53 15.04
N GLY A 81 25.70 12.29 15.75
CA GLY A 81 26.14 10.94 16.11
C GLY A 81 25.09 10.19 16.95
N THR A 82 24.55 10.85 17.98
CA THR A 82 23.47 10.28 18.80
C THR A 82 22.20 10.01 17.99
N TRP A 83 21.81 10.93 17.10
CA TRP A 83 20.65 10.75 16.24
C TRP A 83 20.82 9.60 15.22
N LEU A 84 22.00 9.48 14.60
CA LEU A 84 22.34 8.37 13.70
C LEU A 84 22.25 7.02 14.41
N PHE A 85 22.66 6.95 15.68
CA PHE A 85 22.52 5.74 16.48
C PHE A 85 21.05 5.34 16.71
N VAL A 86 20.18 6.32 17.00
CA VAL A 86 18.73 6.09 17.12
C VAL A 86 18.16 5.60 15.79
N VAL A 87 18.47 6.28 14.68
CA VAL A 87 18.03 5.90 13.32
C VAL A 87 18.48 4.49 12.97
N LEU A 88 19.71 4.11 13.31
CA LEU A 88 20.24 2.76 13.07
C LEU A 88 19.39 1.70 13.80
N ILE A 89 19.10 1.89 15.08
CA ILE A 89 18.26 0.96 15.86
C ILE A 89 16.87 0.84 15.24
N VAL A 90 16.29 1.96 14.79
CA VAL A 90 14.98 1.98 14.14
C VAL A 90 15.01 1.17 12.84
N ILE A 91 16.00 1.39 11.96
CA ILE A 91 16.12 0.68 10.68
C ILE A 91 16.33 -0.81 10.90
N SER A 92 17.18 -1.19 11.86
CA SER A 92 17.40 -2.60 12.23
C SER A 92 16.12 -3.25 12.75
N SER A 93 15.39 -2.57 13.62
CA SER A 93 14.13 -3.08 14.19
C SER A 93 13.03 -3.19 13.12
N TYR A 94 12.92 -2.18 12.25
CA TYR A 94 12.00 -2.18 11.12
C TYR A 94 12.27 -3.39 10.21
N THR A 95 13.53 -3.61 9.86
CA THR A 95 13.96 -4.73 9.01
C THR A 95 13.63 -6.06 9.69
N ALA A 96 13.93 -6.22 10.98
CA ALA A 96 13.64 -7.45 11.72
C ALA A 96 12.14 -7.77 11.79
N ILE A 97 11.29 -6.77 12.07
CA ILE A 97 9.82 -6.95 12.10
C ILE A 97 9.30 -7.29 10.71
N LEU A 98 9.76 -6.57 9.68
CA LEU A 98 9.35 -6.81 8.31
C LEU A 98 9.77 -8.20 7.84
N THR A 99 10.99 -8.63 8.13
CA THR A 99 11.48 -10.00 7.87
C THR A 99 10.63 -11.04 8.59
N SER A 100 10.31 -10.83 9.88
CA SER A 100 9.43 -11.74 10.63
C SER A 100 8.03 -11.84 10.00
N MET A 101 7.49 -10.73 9.49
CA MET A 101 6.21 -10.73 8.79
C MET A 101 6.26 -11.53 7.48
N PHE A 102 7.39 -11.51 6.76
CA PHE A 102 7.56 -12.29 5.53
C PHE A 102 7.92 -13.76 5.78
N THR A 103 8.55 -14.10 6.91
CA THR A 103 8.93 -15.48 7.22
C THR A 103 7.83 -16.28 7.89
N VAL A 104 6.92 -15.65 8.63
CA VAL A 104 5.81 -16.34 9.26
C VAL A 104 4.60 -16.30 8.33
N ALA A 105 4.28 -17.42 7.70
CA ALA A 105 2.99 -17.63 7.05
C ALA A 105 1.86 -17.59 8.10
N ARG A 106 1.33 -16.40 8.40
CA ARG A 106 0.22 -16.23 9.35
C ARG A 106 -1.10 -16.38 8.61
N LEU A 107 -1.75 -17.53 8.76
CA LEU A 107 -3.19 -17.62 8.58
C LEU A 107 -3.84 -16.90 9.78
N GLU A 108 -4.07 -15.59 9.65
CA GLU A 108 -4.77 -14.83 10.68
C GLU A 108 -6.21 -15.35 10.79
N PRO A 109 -6.64 -15.83 11.96
CA PRO A 109 -8.02 -16.27 12.14
C PRO A 109 -8.96 -15.08 11.96
N SER A 110 -10.06 -15.27 11.22
CA SER A 110 -11.05 -14.22 11.02
C SER A 110 -11.71 -13.74 12.32
N MET A 111 -11.82 -14.65 13.31
CA MET A 111 -12.35 -14.40 14.64
C MET A 111 -11.50 -15.10 15.69
N VAL A 112 -11.10 -14.39 16.74
CA VAL A 112 -10.06 -14.85 17.68
C VAL A 112 -10.64 -15.42 18.97
N ASN A 113 -11.87 -15.06 19.36
CA ASN A 113 -12.33 -15.30 20.73
C ASN A 113 -13.76 -15.87 20.83
N VAL A 114 -13.91 -16.90 21.67
CA VAL A 114 -15.21 -17.51 22.01
C VAL A 114 -16.14 -16.48 22.67
N GLU A 115 -15.59 -15.58 23.49
CA GLU A 115 -16.38 -14.54 24.16
C GLU A 115 -16.98 -13.53 23.17
N PHE A 116 -16.26 -13.26 22.07
CA PHE A 116 -16.77 -12.44 20.98
C PHE A 116 -17.94 -13.12 20.26
N LEU A 117 -17.85 -14.42 20.01
CA LEU A 117 -18.96 -15.20 19.41
C LEU A 117 -20.21 -15.17 20.28
N LYS A 118 -20.04 -15.27 21.61
CA LYS A 118 -21.13 -15.17 22.58
C LYS A 118 -21.78 -13.77 22.56
N LYS A 119 -20.97 -12.71 22.65
CA LYS A 119 -21.43 -11.32 22.67
C LYS A 119 -22.16 -10.91 21.38
N THR A 120 -21.72 -11.43 20.24
CA THR A 120 -22.31 -11.14 18.93
C THR A 120 -23.46 -12.07 18.55
N HIS A 121 -23.81 -13.04 19.40
CA HIS A 121 -24.79 -14.08 19.10
C HIS A 121 -24.52 -14.80 17.77
N ALA A 122 -23.24 -15.00 17.45
CA ALA A 122 -22.84 -15.66 16.22
C ALA A 122 -23.25 -17.14 16.22
N SER A 123 -23.71 -17.64 15.06
CA SER A 123 -24.01 -19.05 14.88
C SER A 123 -22.72 -19.88 14.84
N VAL A 124 -22.68 -20.98 15.58
CA VAL A 124 -21.53 -21.90 15.68
C VAL A 124 -21.93 -23.30 15.27
N GLY A 125 -21.08 -23.99 14.52
CA GLY A 125 -21.32 -25.35 14.03
C GLY A 125 -20.66 -26.40 14.92
N CYS A 126 -21.34 -27.52 15.13
CA CYS A 126 -20.73 -28.72 15.72
C CYS A 126 -21.47 -29.98 15.27
N ASN A 127 -20.87 -31.15 15.53
CA ASN A 127 -21.53 -32.41 15.23
C ASN A 127 -22.79 -32.56 16.12
N GLY A 128 -23.96 -32.68 15.49
CA GLY A 128 -25.26 -32.68 16.16
C GLY A 128 -25.49 -33.82 17.15
N ASN A 129 -24.80 -34.96 16.94
CA ASN A 129 -24.89 -36.15 17.80
C ASN A 129 -23.75 -36.20 18.85
N SER A 130 -22.98 -35.12 19.00
CA SER A 130 -21.83 -35.06 19.89
C SER A 130 -22.17 -34.44 21.25
N PHE A 131 -21.42 -34.86 22.28
CA PHE A 131 -21.40 -34.21 23.59
C PHE A 131 -21.05 -32.71 23.51
N ILE A 132 -20.40 -32.27 22.42
CA ILE A 132 -20.04 -30.88 22.17
C ILE A 132 -21.27 -29.95 22.23
N VAL A 133 -22.42 -30.38 21.69
CA VAL A 133 -23.66 -29.56 21.72
C VAL A 133 -24.02 -29.21 23.16
N ARG A 134 -24.03 -30.22 24.04
CA ARG A 134 -24.36 -30.05 25.45
C ARG A 134 -23.32 -29.20 26.17
N TYR A 135 -22.03 -29.44 25.91
CA TYR A 135 -20.95 -28.66 26.52
C TYR A 135 -21.01 -27.17 26.12
N LEU A 136 -21.28 -26.88 24.84
CA LEU A 136 -21.39 -25.50 24.34
C LEU A 136 -22.56 -24.75 24.99
N VAL A 137 -23.69 -25.43 25.21
CA VAL A 137 -24.89 -24.82 25.81
C VAL A 137 -24.73 -24.72 27.34
N ASP A 138 -24.44 -25.82 28.01
CA ASP A 138 -24.51 -25.93 29.47
C ASP A 138 -23.29 -25.32 30.17
N VAL A 139 -22.09 -25.40 29.57
CA VAL A 139 -20.83 -24.97 30.20
C VAL A 139 -20.30 -23.69 29.60
N VAL A 140 -20.23 -23.61 28.27
CA VAL A 140 -19.69 -22.42 27.59
C VAL A 140 -20.72 -21.29 27.54
N GLY A 141 -22.02 -21.61 27.61
CA GLY A 141 -23.11 -20.63 27.67
C GLY A 141 -23.54 -20.09 26.32
N PHE A 142 -23.41 -20.87 25.24
CA PHE A 142 -24.04 -20.53 23.96
C PHE A 142 -25.55 -20.74 24.01
N LYS A 143 -26.31 -19.83 23.37
CA LYS A 143 -27.74 -20.04 23.18
C LYS A 143 -27.97 -21.24 22.25
N LYS A 144 -28.92 -22.11 22.60
CA LYS A 144 -29.25 -23.32 21.84
C LYS A 144 -29.57 -23.04 20.36
N GLU A 145 -30.26 -21.93 20.09
CA GLU A 145 -30.60 -21.44 18.74
C GLU A 145 -29.37 -21.10 17.87
N ASN A 146 -28.26 -20.70 18.49
CA ASN A 146 -27.03 -20.34 17.79
C ASN A 146 -26.11 -21.55 17.56
N VAL A 147 -26.42 -22.72 18.12
CA VAL A 147 -25.64 -23.94 17.93
C VAL A 147 -26.24 -24.76 16.79
N LYS A 148 -25.66 -24.61 15.60
CA LYS A 148 -26.05 -25.36 14.40
C LYS A 148 -25.47 -26.77 14.43
N ARG A 149 -26.34 -27.74 14.15
CA ARG A 149 -25.99 -29.16 14.06
C ARG A 149 -25.59 -29.48 12.63
N ILE A 150 -24.37 -29.98 12.46
CA ILE A 150 -23.81 -30.37 11.16
C ILE A 150 -23.50 -31.87 11.23
N ASN A 151 -24.00 -32.64 10.27
CA ASN A 151 -23.97 -34.11 10.35
C ASN A 151 -22.66 -34.69 9.83
N SER A 152 -22.13 -34.16 8.72
CA SER A 152 -20.87 -34.62 8.13
C SER A 152 -19.75 -33.58 8.28
N ILE A 153 -18.51 -34.06 8.39
CA ILE A 153 -17.31 -33.22 8.30
C ILE A 153 -17.22 -32.48 6.95
N ASP A 154 -17.84 -33.04 5.92
CA ASP A 154 -17.83 -32.53 4.55
C ASP A 154 -18.83 -31.40 4.30
N ASP A 155 -19.77 -31.19 5.22
CA ASP A 155 -20.78 -30.12 5.12
C ASP A 155 -20.28 -28.79 5.70
N TYR A 156 -19.22 -28.82 6.52
CA TYR A 156 -18.66 -27.63 7.16
C TYR A 156 -18.18 -26.56 6.17
N PRO A 157 -17.49 -26.88 5.05
CA PRO A 157 -17.07 -25.87 4.09
C PRO A 157 -18.27 -25.09 3.51
N SER A 158 -19.34 -25.78 3.13
CA SER A 158 -20.57 -25.15 2.64
C SER A 158 -21.23 -24.29 3.73
N ALA A 159 -21.25 -24.75 4.98
CA ALA A 159 -21.77 -23.97 6.10
C ALA A 159 -20.96 -22.68 6.36
N PHE A 160 -19.64 -22.72 6.20
CA PHE A 160 -18.80 -21.51 6.26
C PHE A 160 -19.04 -20.58 5.07
N GLN A 161 -19.16 -21.12 3.85
CA GLN A 161 -19.38 -20.34 2.63
C GLN A 161 -20.74 -19.62 2.62
N ASN A 162 -21.79 -20.31 3.06
CA ASN A 162 -23.15 -19.77 3.17
C ASN A 162 -23.31 -18.79 4.35
N LYS A 163 -22.24 -18.57 5.13
CA LYS A 163 -22.26 -17.80 6.39
C LYS A 163 -23.27 -18.34 7.40
N ASP A 164 -23.57 -19.64 7.32
CA ASP A 164 -24.43 -20.31 8.27
C ASP A 164 -23.78 -20.41 9.65
N ILE A 165 -22.46 -20.57 9.67
CA ILE A 165 -21.65 -20.62 10.89
C ILE A 165 -20.48 -19.64 10.80
N ALA A 166 -20.14 -19.03 11.93
CA ALA A 166 -18.96 -18.19 12.09
C ALA A 166 -17.74 -18.99 12.58
N ALA A 167 -17.99 -20.07 13.33
CA ALA A 167 -16.95 -20.94 13.87
C ALA A 167 -17.47 -22.38 13.97
N ALA A 168 -16.56 -23.34 13.87
CA ALA A 168 -16.83 -24.76 14.07
C ALA A 168 -16.11 -25.30 15.30
N PHE A 169 -16.81 -26.07 16.12
CA PHE A 169 -16.26 -26.75 17.29
C PHE A 169 -16.07 -28.24 17.00
N PHE A 170 -14.82 -28.67 17.12
CA PHE A 170 -14.38 -30.04 16.88
C PHE A 170 -13.59 -30.54 18.10
N VAL A 171 -13.54 -31.87 18.26
CA VAL A 171 -12.46 -32.50 19.01
C VAL A 171 -11.15 -32.33 18.21
N THR A 172 -10.02 -32.14 18.88
CA THR A 172 -8.72 -31.80 18.25
C THR A 172 -8.35 -32.69 17.06
N LEU A 173 -8.49 -34.01 17.17
CA LEU A 173 -8.18 -34.94 16.08
C LEU A 173 -9.08 -34.72 14.84
N HIS A 174 -10.38 -34.49 15.05
CA HIS A 174 -11.31 -34.17 13.96
C HIS A 174 -10.99 -32.82 13.31
N ALA A 175 -10.53 -31.84 14.10
CA ALA A 175 -10.07 -30.56 13.59
C ALA A 175 -8.82 -30.72 12.70
N LYS A 176 -7.84 -31.53 13.13
CA LYS A 176 -6.63 -31.83 12.34
C LYS A 176 -7.01 -32.49 11.01
N VAL A 177 -7.89 -33.49 11.03
CA VAL A 177 -8.40 -34.15 9.82
C VAL A 177 -9.14 -33.16 8.91
N PHE A 178 -9.99 -32.29 9.47
CA PHE A 178 -10.70 -31.26 8.70
C PHE A 178 -9.75 -30.30 7.99
N LEU A 179 -8.72 -29.81 8.68
CA LEU A 179 -7.72 -28.90 8.11
C LEU A 179 -6.86 -29.60 7.04
N MET A 180 -6.51 -30.88 7.24
CA MET A 180 -5.79 -31.67 6.23
C MET A 180 -6.65 -31.97 5.00
N LYS A 181 -7.98 -32.08 5.14
CA LYS A 181 -8.88 -32.20 4.00
C LYS A 181 -9.10 -30.85 3.30
N ASN A 182 -9.05 -29.76 4.04
CA ASN A 182 -9.30 -28.39 3.57
C ASN A 182 -8.07 -27.49 3.82
N CYS A 183 -7.05 -27.64 2.97
CA CYS A 183 -5.72 -27.04 3.17
C CYS A 183 -5.71 -25.50 3.18
N GLU A 184 -6.63 -24.86 2.45
CA GLU A 184 -6.66 -23.40 2.30
C GLU A 184 -7.91 -22.80 2.95
N GLY A 185 -7.76 -21.62 3.56
CA GLY A 185 -8.89 -20.80 3.99
C GLY A 185 -9.44 -21.10 5.40
N TYR A 186 -8.85 -22.03 6.15
CA TYR A 186 -9.27 -22.35 7.52
C TYR A 186 -8.07 -22.41 8.47
N THR A 187 -8.31 -22.13 9.75
CA THR A 187 -7.28 -22.23 10.79
C THR A 187 -7.90 -22.55 12.15
N MET A 188 -7.12 -23.18 13.03
CA MET A 188 -7.49 -23.43 14.42
C MET A 188 -7.19 -22.20 15.28
N THR A 189 -8.12 -21.85 16.17
CA THR A 189 -7.98 -20.72 17.08
C THR A 189 -8.76 -20.95 18.38
N GLY A 190 -8.58 -20.06 19.36
CA GLY A 190 -9.20 -20.12 20.68
C GLY A 190 -8.59 -21.18 21.62
N PRO A 191 -9.09 -21.25 22.87
CA PRO A 191 -8.62 -22.22 23.84
C PRO A 191 -9.02 -23.65 23.45
N THR A 192 -8.14 -24.61 23.75
CA THR A 192 -8.44 -26.04 23.63
C THR A 192 -9.06 -26.53 24.94
N TYR A 193 -10.34 -26.90 24.90
CA TYR A 193 -11.02 -27.49 26.05
C TYR A 193 -10.65 -28.97 26.18
N LYS A 194 -10.11 -29.37 27.34
CA LYS A 194 -9.80 -30.78 27.63
C LYS A 194 -11.08 -31.50 28.06
N LEU A 195 -11.81 -32.05 27.10
CA LEU A 195 -13.11 -32.71 27.32
C LEU A 195 -13.02 -34.24 27.42
N GLY A 196 -11.83 -34.76 27.75
CA GLY A 196 -11.52 -36.19 27.72
C GLY A 196 -10.83 -36.63 26.43
N GLY A 197 -10.61 -37.93 26.30
CA GLY A 197 -9.92 -38.56 25.18
C GLY A 197 -10.69 -39.76 24.62
N PHE A 198 -10.15 -40.36 23.56
CA PHE A 198 -10.64 -41.63 23.03
C PHE A 198 -10.15 -42.78 23.89
N GLY A 199 -10.97 -43.81 24.02
CA GLY A 199 -10.64 -44.99 24.81
C GLY A 199 -11.37 -46.22 24.31
N PHE A 200 -10.85 -47.38 24.67
CA PHE A 200 -11.49 -48.67 24.43
C PHE A 200 -12.41 -49.00 25.59
N VAL A 201 -13.56 -49.62 25.29
CA VAL A 201 -14.58 -49.93 26.28
C VAL A 201 -14.68 -51.43 26.42
N PHE A 202 -14.59 -51.92 27.65
CA PHE A 202 -14.71 -53.34 27.99
C PHE A 202 -15.80 -53.55 29.04
N PRO A 203 -16.44 -54.74 29.08
CA PRO A 203 -17.33 -55.10 30.17
C PRO A 203 -16.64 -55.01 31.52
N LYS A 204 -17.40 -54.64 32.56
CA LYS A 204 -16.87 -54.53 33.93
C LYS A 204 -16.31 -55.88 34.38
N GLY A 205 -15.06 -55.86 34.88
CA GLY A 205 -14.35 -57.06 35.32
C GLY A 205 -13.59 -57.80 34.22
N SER A 206 -13.58 -57.29 32.98
CA SER A 206 -12.78 -57.88 31.91
C SER A 206 -11.28 -57.69 32.18
N PRO A 207 -10.45 -58.76 32.10
CA PRO A 207 -9.01 -58.65 32.25
C PRO A 207 -8.37 -57.83 31.11
N LEU A 208 -9.01 -57.81 29.93
CA LEU A 208 -8.55 -57.05 28.76
C LEU A 208 -8.42 -55.55 29.03
N ALA A 209 -9.20 -55.00 29.96
CA ALA A 209 -9.11 -53.59 30.30
C ALA A 209 -7.71 -53.24 30.85
N PHE A 210 -7.11 -54.13 31.64
CA PHE A 210 -5.76 -53.96 32.17
C PHE A 210 -4.71 -54.13 31.07
N ASP A 211 -4.76 -55.26 30.35
CA ASP A 211 -3.78 -55.59 29.31
C ASP A 211 -3.72 -54.52 28.20
N ILE A 212 -4.89 -54.02 27.77
CA ILE A 212 -4.98 -52.98 26.74
C ILE A 212 -4.53 -51.63 27.27
N SER A 213 -4.81 -51.30 28.53
CA SER A 213 -4.31 -50.06 29.13
C SER A 213 -2.79 -50.07 29.24
N GLU A 214 -2.19 -51.20 29.63
CA GLU A 214 -0.73 -51.37 29.67
C GLU A 214 -0.13 -51.26 28.25
N ALA A 215 -0.74 -51.90 27.26
CA ALA A 215 -0.30 -51.82 25.87
C ALA A 215 -0.36 -50.38 25.32
N ILE A 216 -1.44 -49.63 25.62
CA ILE A 216 -1.57 -48.22 25.23
C ILE A 216 -0.49 -47.38 25.89
N LEU A 217 -0.18 -47.62 27.17
CA LEU A 217 0.86 -46.89 27.88
C LEU A 217 2.23 -47.14 27.22
N LYS A 218 2.58 -48.40 26.95
CA LYS A 218 3.82 -48.77 26.24
C LYS A 218 3.91 -48.13 24.86
N ALA A 219 2.83 -48.16 24.07
CA ALA A 219 2.80 -47.55 22.75
C ALA A 219 2.89 -46.01 22.81
N THR A 220 2.37 -45.40 23.87
CA THR A 220 2.44 -43.94 24.09
C THR A 220 3.85 -43.52 24.52
N GLU A 221 4.44 -44.22 25.49
CA GLU A 221 5.80 -43.97 25.98
C GLU A 221 6.86 -44.26 24.92
N GLY A 222 6.63 -45.28 24.08
CA GLY A 222 7.47 -45.64 22.95
C GLY A 222 7.36 -44.72 21.74
N GLY A 223 6.43 -43.75 21.74
CA GLY A 223 6.21 -42.82 20.64
C GLY A 223 5.50 -43.39 19.41
N GLU A 224 5.05 -44.66 19.46
CA GLU A 224 4.36 -45.32 18.35
C GLU A 224 3.06 -44.62 17.98
N ILE A 225 2.32 -44.14 18.98
CA ILE A 225 1.06 -43.40 18.77
C ILE A 225 1.30 -42.11 17.97
N GLN A 226 2.38 -41.39 18.25
CA GLN A 226 2.72 -40.17 17.52
C GLN A 226 3.12 -40.50 16.07
N MET A 227 3.91 -41.56 15.88
CA MET A 227 4.28 -42.03 14.54
C MET A 227 3.05 -42.46 13.72
N LEU A 228 2.08 -43.15 14.34
CA LEU A 228 0.81 -43.52 13.71
C LEU A 228 -0.02 -42.28 13.35
N GLU A 229 -0.11 -41.29 14.24
CA GLU A 229 -0.80 -40.03 13.97
C GLU A 229 -0.17 -39.30 12.78
N ASP A 230 1.16 -39.13 12.77
CA ASP A 230 1.88 -38.44 11.70
C ASP A 230 1.75 -39.19 10.37
N ASN A 231 1.86 -40.52 10.36
CA ASN A 231 1.70 -41.33 9.16
C ASN A 231 0.27 -41.22 8.59
N MET A 232 -0.76 -41.32 9.44
CA MET A 232 -2.16 -41.22 9.01
C MET A 232 -2.53 -39.80 8.56
N LEU A 233 -1.97 -38.77 9.18
CA LEU A 233 -2.19 -37.39 8.76
C LEU A 233 -1.39 -37.02 7.51
N SER A 234 -0.20 -37.58 7.30
CA SER A 234 0.66 -37.32 6.13
C SER A 234 0.10 -37.83 4.80
N SER A 235 -0.88 -38.74 4.82
CA SER A 235 -1.30 -39.50 3.64
C SER A 235 -2.24 -38.75 2.67
N ASN A 236 -2.47 -37.43 2.84
CA ASN A 236 -3.45 -36.68 2.04
C ASN A 236 -2.92 -35.38 1.39
N ASN A 237 -3.26 -35.24 0.10
CA ASN A 237 -3.41 -34.14 -0.89
C ASN A 237 -2.94 -32.69 -0.64
N CYS A 238 -2.59 -32.26 0.58
CA CYS A 238 -2.10 -30.90 0.79
C CYS A 238 -0.69 -30.68 0.23
N SER A 239 0.02 -31.70 -0.27
CA SER A 239 1.33 -31.56 -0.91
C SER A 239 1.30 -30.62 -2.13
N ASN A 240 0.19 -30.56 -2.87
CA ASN A 240 0.02 -29.57 -3.95
C ASN A 240 -0.27 -28.15 -3.41
N SER A 241 -0.84 -28.03 -2.21
CA SER A 241 -0.92 -26.74 -1.50
C SER A 241 0.41 -26.36 -0.87
N LEU A 242 1.22 -27.33 -0.45
CA LEU A 242 2.58 -27.11 0.05
C LEU A 242 3.53 -26.70 -1.08
N ASN A 243 3.24 -27.06 -2.33
CA ASN A 243 3.91 -26.47 -3.50
C ASN A 243 3.40 -25.06 -3.84
N LYS A 244 2.21 -24.66 -3.36
CA LYS A 244 1.70 -23.27 -3.41
C LYS A 244 2.08 -22.41 -2.21
N ILE A 245 2.32 -23.03 -1.05
CA ILE A 245 2.72 -22.41 0.23
C ILE A 245 4.25 -22.43 0.35
N GLY A 246 4.90 -23.41 -0.28
CA GLY A 246 6.34 -23.63 -0.40
C GLY A 246 6.92 -23.22 -1.77
N GLU A 247 6.11 -22.67 -2.67
CA GLU A 247 6.58 -21.49 -3.40
C GLU A 247 6.82 -20.44 -2.31
N VAL A 248 8.05 -20.42 -1.79
CA VAL A 248 8.66 -19.31 -1.04
C VAL A 248 7.87 -18.07 -1.36
N SER A 249 7.06 -17.50 -0.44
CA SER A 249 6.15 -16.37 -0.69
C SER A 249 6.80 -15.39 -1.67
N VAL A 250 6.64 -15.60 -2.98
CA VAL A 250 7.55 -14.98 -3.93
C VAL A 250 7.11 -13.55 -3.92
N LEU A 251 8.00 -12.64 -3.52
CA LEU A 251 7.63 -11.23 -3.40
C LEU A 251 7.17 -10.75 -4.78
N GLY A 252 5.86 -10.72 -4.95
CA GLY A 252 5.25 -10.34 -6.20
C GLY A 252 5.30 -8.82 -6.38
N PRO A 253 5.12 -8.33 -7.61
CA PRO A 253 5.01 -6.90 -7.88
C PRO A 253 3.82 -6.24 -7.13
N LYS A 254 2.85 -7.05 -6.67
CA LYS A 254 1.71 -6.58 -5.86
C LYS A 254 2.14 -6.00 -4.51
N THR A 255 3.11 -6.62 -3.84
CA THR A 255 3.65 -6.15 -2.55
C THR A 255 4.25 -4.76 -2.71
N PHE A 256 5.01 -4.51 -3.78
CA PHE A 256 5.69 -3.24 -4.05
C PHE A 256 4.86 -2.19 -4.80
N ARG A 257 3.56 -2.42 -4.98
CA ARG A 257 2.71 -1.54 -5.80
C ARG A 257 2.70 -0.09 -5.30
N VAL A 258 2.55 0.13 -4.00
CA VAL A 258 2.49 1.48 -3.40
C VAL A 258 3.82 2.25 -3.56
N PRO A 259 5.00 1.70 -3.16
CA PRO A 259 6.26 2.42 -3.33
C PRO A 259 6.59 2.71 -4.81
N PHE A 260 6.25 1.82 -5.74
CA PHE A 260 6.42 2.10 -7.18
C PHE A 260 5.53 3.24 -7.67
N ILE A 261 4.26 3.27 -7.29
CA ILE A 261 3.36 4.38 -7.64
C ILE A 261 3.86 5.70 -7.06
N LEU A 262 4.34 5.69 -5.81
CA LEU A 262 4.86 6.90 -5.16
C LEU A 262 6.08 7.46 -5.90
N SER A 263 7.05 6.59 -6.21
CA SER A 263 8.26 6.98 -6.95
C SER A 263 7.95 7.49 -8.37
N ALA A 264 7.06 6.80 -9.09
CA ALA A 264 6.62 7.21 -10.41
C ALA A 264 5.92 8.57 -10.36
N SER A 265 5.05 8.79 -9.37
CA SER A 265 4.33 10.05 -9.20
C SER A 265 5.28 11.22 -8.96
N VAL A 266 6.25 11.08 -8.06
CA VAL A 266 7.25 12.13 -7.78
C VAL A 266 8.09 12.44 -9.01
N SER A 267 8.49 11.41 -9.77
CA SER A 267 9.26 11.57 -11.00
C SER A 267 8.47 12.33 -12.07
N VAL A 268 7.21 11.96 -12.27
CA VAL A 268 6.29 12.61 -13.22
C VAL A 268 6.07 14.08 -12.84
N VAL A 269 5.79 14.37 -11.56
CA VAL A 269 5.64 15.76 -11.07
C VAL A 269 6.89 16.58 -11.32
N THR A 270 8.07 16.03 -11.06
CA THR A 270 9.35 16.73 -11.29
C THR A 270 9.55 17.04 -12.77
N ILE A 271 9.23 16.09 -13.66
CA ILE A 271 9.28 16.29 -15.12
C ILE A 271 8.28 17.38 -15.54
N PHE A 272 7.05 17.36 -15.02
CA PHE A 272 6.05 18.37 -15.31
C PHE A 272 6.48 19.76 -14.87
N ILE A 273 7.06 19.90 -13.67
CA ILE A 273 7.58 21.18 -13.17
C ILE A 273 8.70 21.69 -14.09
N ASN A 274 9.62 20.81 -14.50
CA ASN A 274 10.74 21.19 -15.38
C ASN A 274 10.27 21.59 -16.79
N ILE A 275 9.32 20.84 -17.37
CA ILE A 275 8.72 21.21 -18.66
C ILE A 275 7.99 22.54 -18.54
N PHE A 276 7.24 22.76 -17.46
CA PHE A 276 6.51 24.00 -17.24
C PHE A 276 7.45 25.19 -17.04
N SER A 277 8.53 25.04 -16.27
CA SER A 277 9.53 26.10 -16.08
C SER A 277 10.23 26.44 -17.40
N ARG A 278 10.61 25.41 -18.19
CA ARG A 278 11.27 25.60 -19.48
C ARG A 278 10.33 26.19 -20.54
N TYR A 279 9.06 25.80 -20.52
CA TYR A 279 8.02 26.41 -21.36
C TYR A 279 7.78 27.87 -20.98
N ARG A 280 7.78 28.19 -19.68
CA ARG A 280 7.67 29.58 -19.20
C ARG A 280 8.86 30.43 -19.68
N GLU A 281 10.08 29.91 -19.57
CA GLU A 281 11.29 30.57 -20.06
C GLU A 281 11.29 30.76 -21.58
N TYR A 282 10.90 29.72 -22.33
CA TYR A 282 10.75 29.81 -23.79
C TYR A 282 9.65 30.79 -24.22
N ARG A 283 8.53 30.85 -23.49
CA ARG A 283 7.45 31.80 -23.73
C ARG A 283 7.92 33.24 -23.52
N GLU A 284 8.69 33.52 -22.47
CA GLU A 284 9.24 34.86 -22.24
C GLU A 284 10.27 35.24 -23.31
N HIS A 285 11.13 34.30 -23.73
CA HIS A 285 12.03 34.54 -24.87
C HIS A 285 11.29 34.79 -26.18
N MET A 286 10.24 34.03 -26.48
CA MET A 286 9.42 34.24 -27.68
C MET A 286 8.64 35.55 -27.64
N ARG A 287 8.16 36.00 -26.47
CA ARG A 287 7.55 37.33 -26.31
C ARG A 287 8.52 38.44 -26.69
N LEU A 288 9.75 38.39 -26.18
CA LEU A 288 10.78 39.39 -26.50
C LEU A 288 11.10 39.42 -28.00
N LEU A 289 11.21 38.25 -28.65
CA LEU A 289 11.44 38.17 -30.09
C LEU A 289 10.26 38.70 -30.91
N LEU A 290 9.02 38.43 -30.49
CA LEU A 290 7.83 38.94 -31.16
C LEU A 290 7.75 40.48 -31.07
N GLU A 291 8.06 41.06 -29.91
CA GLU A 291 8.15 42.52 -29.75
C GLU A 291 9.21 43.13 -30.68
N HIS A 292 10.40 42.52 -30.77
CA HIS A 292 11.44 42.95 -31.70
C HIS A 292 10.99 42.88 -33.17
N ILE A 293 10.30 41.82 -33.58
CA ILE A 293 9.77 41.66 -34.94
C ILE A 293 8.69 42.72 -35.24
N ILE A 294 7.80 43.00 -34.30
CA ILE A 294 6.75 44.03 -34.44
C ILE A 294 7.38 45.42 -34.59
N ILE A 295 8.39 45.74 -33.78
CA ILE A 295 9.13 47.02 -33.85
C ILE A 295 9.85 47.14 -35.20
N TRP A 296 10.54 46.10 -35.64
CA TRP A 296 11.24 46.10 -36.93
C TRP A 296 10.27 46.25 -38.10
N GLY A 297 9.15 45.53 -38.09
CA GLY A 297 8.09 45.66 -39.10
C GLY A 297 7.52 47.07 -39.17
N ARG A 298 7.29 47.73 -38.03
CA ARG A 298 6.84 49.13 -37.99
C ARG A 298 7.87 50.07 -38.62
N THR A 299 9.16 49.90 -38.29
CA THR A 299 10.26 50.70 -38.85
C THR A 299 10.39 50.51 -40.37
N VAL A 300 10.24 49.28 -40.87
CA VAL A 300 10.28 49.00 -42.32
C VAL A 300 9.10 49.65 -43.03
N ILE A 301 7.89 49.54 -42.48
CA ILE A 301 6.70 50.20 -43.03
C ILE A 301 6.88 51.71 -43.06
N ASP A 302 7.40 52.31 -41.99
CA ASP A 302 7.66 53.74 -41.92
C ASP A 302 8.74 54.18 -42.94
N ASN A 303 9.79 53.38 -43.12
CA ASN A 303 10.81 53.62 -44.14
C ASN A 303 10.27 53.50 -45.56
N VAL A 304 9.44 52.50 -45.85
CA VAL A 304 8.79 52.34 -47.16
C VAL A 304 7.81 53.48 -47.42
N LYS A 305 7.00 53.85 -46.43
CA LYS A 305 6.06 54.98 -46.52
C LYS A 305 6.80 56.30 -46.75
N ASN A 306 7.92 56.52 -46.08
CA ASN A 306 8.78 57.68 -46.31
C ASN A 306 9.44 57.63 -47.69
N SER A 307 9.91 56.47 -48.16
CA SER A 307 10.47 56.30 -49.50
C SER A 307 9.44 56.58 -50.60
N ILE A 308 8.22 56.03 -50.47
CA ILE A 308 7.09 56.31 -51.37
C ILE A 308 6.72 57.79 -51.33
N ARG A 309 6.64 58.40 -50.14
CA ARG A 309 6.36 59.84 -50.00
C ARG A 309 7.44 60.66 -50.71
N THR A 310 8.71 60.29 -50.59
CA THR A 310 9.83 60.97 -51.23
C THR A 310 9.80 60.78 -52.75
N ALA A 311 9.49 59.57 -53.23
CA ALA A 311 9.32 59.24 -54.64
C ALA A 311 8.13 59.98 -55.25
N CYS A 312 6.96 60.02 -54.59
CA CYS A 312 5.80 60.81 -55.00
C CYS A 312 6.12 62.31 -55.04
N HIS A 313 6.86 62.83 -54.06
CA HIS A 313 7.27 64.24 -54.04
C HIS A 313 8.26 64.57 -55.17
N PHE A 314 9.13 63.62 -55.53
CA PHE A 314 10.06 63.73 -56.65
C PHE A 314 9.32 63.63 -58.00
N PHE A 315 8.38 62.69 -58.14
CA PHE A 315 7.54 62.53 -59.32
C PHE A 315 6.63 63.74 -59.56
N TRP A 316 6.04 64.28 -58.50
CA TRP A 316 5.27 65.53 -58.55
C TRP A 316 6.15 66.73 -58.96
N ARG A 317 7.43 66.75 -58.56
CA ARG A 317 8.37 67.80 -58.97
C ARG A 317 8.80 67.70 -60.44
N ILE A 318 8.83 66.49 -61.02
CA ILE A 318 9.20 66.26 -62.43
C ILE A 318 8.01 66.43 -63.37
N TYR A 319 6.83 65.89 -63.02
CA TYR A 319 5.66 65.84 -63.90
C TYR A 319 4.52 66.79 -63.51
N GLY A 320 4.57 67.41 -62.32
CA GLY A 320 3.52 68.26 -61.76
C GLY A 320 3.61 69.75 -62.09
N LYS A 321 4.23 70.14 -63.21
CA LYS A 321 3.96 71.46 -63.81
C LYS A 321 2.67 71.37 -64.63
N GLY A 322 1.51 71.46 -63.96
CA GLY A 322 0.25 71.71 -64.66
C GLY A 322 -1.05 71.19 -64.07
N VAL A 323 -1.07 70.52 -62.91
CA VAL A 323 -2.34 70.00 -62.34
C VAL A 323 -2.47 70.34 -60.86
N LYS A 324 -3.61 70.98 -60.52
CA LYS A 324 -3.99 71.44 -59.19
C LYS A 324 -4.15 70.29 -58.20
N LYS A 325 -3.80 70.60 -56.96
CA LYS A 325 -4.07 69.87 -55.72
C LYS A 325 -5.56 69.48 -55.60
N PRO A 326 -5.92 68.25 -55.21
CA PRO A 326 -7.18 68.00 -54.53
C PRO A 326 -6.96 68.25 -53.04
N ASP A 327 -7.60 69.30 -52.52
CA ASP A 327 -7.86 69.47 -51.10
C ASP A 327 -8.93 68.45 -50.64
N ASP A 328 -8.96 68.22 -49.32
CA ASP A 328 -9.89 67.41 -48.52
C ASP A 328 -11.13 66.82 -49.23
N VAL A 329 -11.17 65.48 -49.30
CA VAL A 329 -12.44 64.75 -49.22
C VAL A 329 -12.45 64.02 -47.89
N ASP A 330 -13.26 64.58 -47.02
CA ASP A 330 -13.54 64.12 -45.68
C ASP A 330 -14.25 62.75 -45.66
N ARG A 331 -14.23 62.18 -44.46
CA ARG A 331 -14.88 60.94 -44.03
C ARG A 331 -16.32 60.74 -44.52
N HIS A 332 -16.65 59.46 -44.65
CA HIS A 332 -17.99 58.83 -44.60
C HIS A 332 -18.85 58.80 -45.87
N GLY A 333 -19.02 57.58 -46.40
CA GLY A 333 -20.35 57.03 -46.68
C GLY A 333 -20.76 56.89 -48.14
N THR A 334 -20.40 55.78 -48.79
CA THR A 334 -21.16 55.07 -49.85
C THR A 334 -20.42 53.75 -50.11
N ILE A 335 -20.67 52.64 -49.39
CA ILE A 335 -21.77 51.68 -49.59
C ILE A 335 -22.61 51.98 -50.82
N GLU A 336 -22.23 51.43 -51.99
CA GLU A 336 -23.09 50.63 -52.87
C GLU A 336 -22.36 50.30 -54.19
N LEU A 337 -22.64 49.09 -54.71
CA LEU A 337 -22.43 48.63 -56.09
C LEU A 337 -21.00 48.22 -56.53
N ALA A 338 -20.62 46.99 -56.18
CA ALA A 338 -20.12 45.99 -57.14
C ALA A 338 -20.00 44.62 -56.44
N ILE A 339 -21.14 44.02 -56.09
CA ILE A 339 -21.24 42.57 -55.90
C ILE A 339 -21.72 42.01 -57.24
N GLN A 340 -21.07 40.91 -57.67
CA GLN A 340 -21.66 39.69 -58.24
C GLN A 340 -20.93 39.20 -59.49
N ASN A 341 -20.68 37.88 -59.48
CA ASN A 341 -20.11 37.01 -60.50
C ASN A 341 -18.58 36.90 -60.50
N ILE A 342 -18.06 35.84 -59.87
CA ILE A 342 -17.78 34.55 -60.54
C ILE A 342 -17.25 33.56 -59.48
N THR A 343 -18.07 32.55 -59.16
CA THR A 343 -17.67 31.25 -58.58
C THR A 343 -16.97 30.41 -59.66
N PRO A 344 -16.20 29.35 -59.31
CA PRO A 344 -16.85 28.03 -59.27
C PRO A 344 -16.27 27.05 -58.24
N SER A 345 -17.04 25.96 -58.08
CA SER A 345 -16.74 24.64 -57.51
C SER A 345 -15.29 24.16 -57.56
#